data_AF-A0ABD3RNI7-F1
#
_entry.id   AF-A0ABD3RNI7-F1
#
_cell.length_a   1.000
_cell.length_b   1.000
_cell.length_c   1.000
_cell.angle_alpha   90.00
_cell.angle_beta   90.00
_cell.angle_gamma   90.00
#
_symmetry.space_group_name_H-M   'P 1'
#
loop_
_entity.id
_entity.type
_entity.pdbx_description
1 polymer ?
#
loop_
_entity_poly.entity_id
_entity_poly.type
_entity_poly.pdbx_seq_one_letter_code
_entity_poly.pdbx_strand_id
1 'polypeptide(L)'
;MRTNAIEMKKGKANLPSHMRSQYKRSQEMEAYRKQMMESQKMGADGLPIFNLYVRGSAKNMWYPCGSFKGDERSAALCKSYADDGLLSSISKDQLDAGVGSSLARDRVRLEETIVRGYPQLRKDRNNLEYGYKLAYVGLDDEKARRVNLVELKEQKGFLENIKSSLGFGGGGEGGKEEENKKG
;
A
#
# COMPACT_ATOMS: atom_id res chain seq x y z
N MET A 1 -16.23 -45.62 37.32
CA MET A 1 -16.50 -44.17 37.12
C MET A 1 -16.67 -43.94 35.62
N ARG A 2 -17.85 -43.53 35.16
CA ARG A 2 -18.14 -43.27 33.74
C ARG A 2 -18.11 -41.76 33.52
N THR A 3 -17.18 -41.26 32.71
CA THR A 3 -17.13 -39.85 32.30
C THR A 3 -18.03 -39.66 31.08
N ASN A 4 -19.17 -38.97 31.26
CA ASN A 4 -20.02 -38.54 30.16
C ASN A 4 -19.31 -37.40 29.42
N ALA A 5 -18.83 -37.67 28.20
CA ALA A 5 -18.41 -36.65 27.26
C ALA A 5 -19.66 -35.95 26.71
N ILE A 6 -19.81 -34.66 27.00
CA ILE A 6 -20.86 -33.83 26.41
C ILE A 6 -20.44 -33.53 24.97
N GLU A 7 -20.99 -34.31 24.04
CA GLU A 7 -20.87 -34.07 22.60
C GLU A 7 -21.75 -32.87 22.22
N MET A 8 -21.13 -31.70 22.04
CA MET A 8 -21.82 -30.52 21.52
C MET A 8 -22.10 -30.71 20.02
N LYS A 9 -23.28 -31.25 19.69
CA LYS A 9 -23.80 -31.26 18.32
C LYS A 9 -23.98 -29.82 17.82
N LYS A 10 -23.24 -29.50 16.76
CA LYS A 10 -23.28 -28.28 15.94
C LYS A 10 -24.71 -27.94 15.51
N GLY A 11 -25.44 -27.23 16.35
CA GLY A 11 -26.79 -26.74 16.08
C GLY A 11 -26.77 -25.65 15.02
N LYS A 12 -27.48 -25.84 13.91
CA LYS A 12 -27.78 -24.79 12.93
C LYS A 12 -28.45 -23.63 13.68
N ALA A 13 -27.85 -22.44 13.63
CA ALA A 13 -28.33 -21.26 14.33
C ALA A 13 -29.79 -20.95 13.95
N ASN A 14 -30.70 -21.10 14.91
CA ASN A 14 -32.13 -20.82 14.76
C ASN A 14 -32.38 -19.31 14.90
N LEU A 15 -31.99 -18.54 13.88
CA LEU A 15 -32.21 -17.09 13.83
C LEU A 15 -33.51 -16.77 13.08
N PRO A 16 -34.39 -15.90 13.64
CA PRO A 16 -35.61 -15.41 12.99
C PRO A 16 -35.34 -14.78 11.62
N SER A 17 -36.26 -14.93 10.65
CA SER A 17 -36.09 -14.52 9.25
C SER A 17 -35.58 -13.07 9.08
N HIS A 18 -36.11 -12.13 9.87
CA HIS A 18 -35.71 -10.71 9.84
C HIS A 18 -34.25 -10.47 10.29
N MET A 19 -33.72 -11.32 11.18
CA MET A 19 -32.33 -11.20 11.67
C MET A 19 -31.33 -11.91 10.77
N ARG A 20 -31.76 -12.90 9.96
CA ARG A 20 -30.85 -13.63 9.06
C ARG A 20 -30.12 -12.73 8.07
N SER A 21 -30.79 -11.69 7.56
CA SER A 21 -30.18 -10.78 6.59
C SER A 21 -29.11 -9.88 7.23
N GLN A 22 -29.37 -9.37 8.44
CA GLN A 22 -28.37 -8.60 9.20
C GLN A 22 -27.21 -9.49 9.69
N TYR A 23 -27.51 -10.71 10.14
CA TYR A 23 -26.51 -11.66 10.64
C TYR A 23 -25.63 -12.21 9.52
N LYS A 24 -26.18 -12.40 8.32
CA LYS A 24 -25.39 -12.76 7.13
C LYS A 24 -24.43 -11.63 6.75
N ARG A 25 -24.91 -10.38 6.77
CA ARG A 25 -24.06 -9.20 6.52
C ARG A 25 -22.97 -9.02 7.58
N SER A 26 -23.27 -9.28 8.86
CA SER A 26 -22.28 -9.22 9.93
C SER A 26 -21.25 -10.36 9.83
N GLN A 27 -21.67 -11.57 9.48
CA GLN A 27 -20.76 -12.69 9.22
C GLN A 27 -19.88 -12.45 7.99
N GLU A 28 -20.43 -11.87 6.91
CA GLU A 28 -19.64 -11.50 5.73
C GLU A 28 -18.61 -10.42 6.08
N MET A 29 -18.98 -9.41 6.87
CA MET A 29 -18.06 -8.38 7.38
C MET A 29 -17.01 -8.96 8.32
N GLU A 30 -17.37 -9.93 9.17
CA GLU A 30 -16.43 -10.59 10.10
C GLU A 30 -15.49 -11.55 9.37
N ALA A 31 -15.99 -12.31 8.40
CA ALA A 31 -15.19 -13.16 7.53
C ALA A 31 -14.23 -12.32 6.68
N TYR A 32 -14.71 -11.19 6.12
CA TYR A 32 -13.87 -10.23 5.42
C TYR A 32 -12.82 -9.63 6.36
N ARG A 33 -13.20 -9.26 7.59
CA ARG A 33 -12.26 -8.76 8.61
C ARG A 33 -11.23 -9.81 9.04
N LYS A 34 -11.62 -11.08 9.18
CA LYS A 34 -10.72 -12.20 9.52
C LYS A 34 -9.77 -12.49 8.38
N GLN A 35 -10.28 -12.60 7.15
CA GLN A 35 -9.47 -12.78 5.95
C GLN A 35 -8.46 -11.64 5.80
N MET A 36 -8.89 -10.40 6.07
CA MET A 36 -8.01 -9.24 6.08
C MET A 36 -6.96 -9.27 7.20
N MET A 37 -7.28 -9.79 8.38
CA MET A 37 -6.31 -9.98 9.47
C MET A 37 -5.30 -11.09 9.16
N GLU A 38 -5.74 -12.16 8.50
CA GLU A 38 -4.91 -13.29 8.14
C GLU A 38 -3.99 -12.94 6.96
N SER A 39 -4.50 -12.16 6.00
CA SER A 39 -3.72 -11.64 4.88
C SER A 39 -2.76 -10.50 5.27
N GLN A 40 -2.97 -9.89 6.45
CA GLN A 40 -2.08 -8.88 7.06
C GLN A 40 -0.89 -9.49 7.82
N LYS A 41 -0.94 -10.80 8.15
CA LYS A 41 0.15 -11.47 8.86
C LYS A 41 1.27 -11.86 7.90
N MET A 42 2.51 -11.72 8.38
CA MET A 42 3.75 -12.00 7.65
C MET A 42 3.62 -13.20 6.70
N GLY A 43 4.11 -13.06 5.46
CA GLY A 43 4.24 -14.22 4.58
C GLY A 43 5.23 -15.19 5.21
N ALA A 44 4.81 -16.43 5.46
CA ALA A 44 5.69 -17.49 5.97
C ALA A 44 6.95 -17.71 5.09
N ASP A 45 6.87 -17.25 3.84
CA ASP A 45 7.84 -17.44 2.77
C ASP A 45 8.94 -16.36 2.72
N GLY A 46 8.99 -15.44 3.70
CA GLY A 46 10.01 -14.37 3.75
C GLY A 46 9.79 -13.22 2.75
N LEU A 47 8.65 -13.20 2.05
CA LEU A 47 8.29 -12.15 1.09
C LEU A 47 7.45 -11.05 1.78
N PRO A 48 7.65 -9.76 1.42
CA PRO A 48 6.91 -8.65 2.02
C PRO A 48 5.43 -8.70 1.67
N ILE A 49 4.59 -8.30 2.60
CA ILE A 49 3.16 -8.10 2.36
C ILE A 49 2.85 -6.61 2.41
N PHE A 50 2.18 -6.14 1.37
CA PHE A 50 1.71 -4.78 1.23
C PHE A 50 0.22 -4.75 1.54
N ASN A 51 -0.11 -4.17 2.68
CA ASN A 51 -1.50 -3.99 3.11
C ASN A 51 -2.03 -2.69 2.55
N LEU A 52 -2.98 -2.75 1.62
CA LEU A 52 -3.53 -1.60 0.94
C LEU A 52 -4.58 -0.91 1.80
N TYR A 53 -4.46 0.40 1.90
CA TYR A 53 -5.41 1.30 2.55
C TYR A 53 -5.83 2.41 1.60
N VAL A 54 -7.07 2.84 1.74
CA VAL A 54 -7.65 3.90 0.92
C VAL A 54 -8.38 4.87 1.83
N ARG A 55 -8.31 6.16 1.52
CA ARG A 55 -9.12 7.18 2.19
C ARG A 55 -9.73 8.14 1.20
N GLY A 56 -10.88 8.69 1.56
CA GLY A 56 -11.53 9.76 0.81
C GLY A 56 -10.83 11.10 1.00
N SER A 57 -11.22 12.08 0.18
CA SER A 57 -10.67 13.44 0.18
C SER A 57 -10.80 14.16 1.54
N ALA A 58 -11.82 13.80 2.32
CA ALA A 58 -12.05 14.30 3.67
C ALA A 58 -10.97 13.86 4.69
N LYS A 59 -10.06 12.95 4.33
CA LYS A 59 -8.92 12.49 5.15
C LYS A 59 -9.24 11.98 6.56
N ASN A 60 -10.50 11.63 6.82
CA ASN A 60 -10.98 11.25 8.15
C ASN A 60 -10.47 9.88 8.63
N MET A 61 -10.38 8.89 7.74
CA MET A 61 -10.04 7.51 8.12
C MET A 61 -9.46 6.70 6.96
N TRP A 62 -8.50 5.83 7.26
CA TRP A 62 -7.95 4.84 6.33
C TRP A 62 -8.81 3.56 6.36
N TYR A 63 -9.34 3.17 5.21
CA TYR A 63 -10.11 1.96 5.00
C TYR A 63 -9.22 0.87 4.41
N PRO A 64 -9.17 -0.33 4.99
CA PRO A 64 -8.33 -1.40 4.48
C PRO A 64 -9.00 -2.04 3.24
N CYS A 65 -8.28 -2.10 2.11
CA CYS A 65 -8.84 -2.48 0.81
C CYS A 65 -8.20 -3.73 0.20
N GLY A 66 -7.46 -4.48 1.01
CA GLY A 66 -6.84 -5.75 0.64
C GLY A 66 -5.38 -5.79 1.05
N SER A 67 -4.71 -6.87 0.65
CA SER A 67 -3.27 -7.00 0.77
C SER A 67 -2.75 -7.78 -0.42
N PHE A 68 -1.56 -7.45 -0.87
CA PHE A 68 -0.87 -8.18 -1.93
C PHE A 68 0.52 -8.57 -1.46
N LYS A 69 0.94 -9.76 -1.90
CA LYS A 69 2.25 -10.31 -1.58
C LYS A 69 3.26 -9.81 -2.61
N GLY A 70 4.40 -9.33 -2.13
CA GLY A 70 5.51 -8.94 -2.98
C GLY A 70 6.26 -10.12 -3.58
N ASP A 71 7.15 -9.81 -4.51
CA ASP A 71 8.09 -10.73 -5.11
C ASP A 71 9.49 -10.61 -4.47
N GLU A 72 10.45 -11.40 -4.94
CA GLU A 72 11.83 -11.38 -4.45
C GLU A 72 12.51 -10.02 -4.62
N ARG A 73 12.17 -9.27 -5.68
CA ARG A 73 12.68 -7.91 -5.90
C ARG A 73 12.16 -6.96 -4.82
N SER A 74 10.87 -7.05 -4.51
CA SER A 74 10.25 -6.29 -3.44
C SER A 74 10.89 -6.66 -2.09
N ALA A 75 11.21 -7.94 -1.86
CA ALA A 75 11.89 -8.38 -0.65
C ALA A 75 13.30 -7.77 -0.50
N ALA A 76 14.08 -7.73 -1.58
CA ALA A 76 15.39 -7.08 -1.60
C ALA A 76 15.29 -5.59 -1.25
N LEU A 77 14.32 -4.87 -1.84
CA LEU A 77 14.07 -3.46 -1.53
C LEU A 77 13.60 -3.25 -0.09
N CYS A 78 12.75 -4.14 0.42
CA CYS A 78 12.29 -4.09 1.82
C CYS A 78 13.44 -4.34 2.80
N LYS A 79 14.38 -5.23 2.45
CA LYS A 79 15.60 -5.45 3.23
C LYS A 79 16.46 -4.18 3.27
N SER A 80 16.73 -3.57 2.12
CA SER A 80 17.49 -2.31 2.06
C SER A 80 16.78 -1.14 2.77
N TYR A 81 15.45 -1.15 2.81
CA TYR A 81 14.65 -0.20 3.57
C TYR A 81 14.64 -0.47 5.09
N ALA A 82 14.68 -1.74 5.48
CA ALA A 82 14.79 -2.17 6.87
C ALA A 82 16.16 -1.86 7.47
N ASP A 83 17.22 -2.02 6.68
CA ASP A 83 18.61 -1.80 7.09
C ASP A 83 18.95 -0.33 7.40
N ASP A 84 18.01 0.60 7.23
CA ASP A 84 18.13 2.06 7.51
C ASP A 84 19.38 2.74 6.91
N GLY A 85 19.95 2.14 5.88
CA GLY A 85 21.15 2.64 5.22
C GLY A 85 20.88 3.89 4.36
N LEU A 86 21.96 4.41 3.77
CA LEU A 86 21.95 5.57 2.87
C LEU A 86 21.00 5.41 1.65
N LEU A 87 20.66 4.16 1.30
CA LEU A 87 19.80 3.80 0.17
C LEU A 87 18.35 3.47 0.58
N SER A 88 18.00 3.64 1.86
CA SER A 88 16.66 3.33 2.37
C SER A 88 15.58 4.18 1.71
N SER A 89 15.85 5.48 1.48
CA SER A 89 14.97 6.39 0.75
C SER A 89 14.75 5.96 -0.70
N ILE A 90 15.82 5.63 -1.42
CA ILE A 90 15.77 5.16 -2.81
C ILE A 90 14.98 3.85 -2.91
N SER A 91 15.20 2.93 -1.96
CA SER A 91 14.48 1.64 -1.92
C SER A 91 13.00 1.85 -1.66
N LYS A 92 12.66 2.77 -0.74
CA LYS A 92 11.28 3.18 -0.46
C LYS A 92 10.63 3.80 -1.70
N ASP A 93 11.30 4.70 -2.39
CA ASP A 93 10.75 5.35 -3.59
C ASP A 93 10.49 4.33 -4.71
N GLN A 94 11.35 3.32 -4.86
CA GLN A 94 11.12 2.21 -5.79
C GLN A 94 9.93 1.34 -5.39
N LEU A 95 9.74 1.08 -4.09
CA LEU A 95 8.57 0.38 -3.56
C LEU A 95 7.29 1.18 -3.83
N ASP A 96 7.29 2.48 -3.53
CA ASP A 96 6.16 3.38 -3.75
C ASP A 96 5.80 3.45 -5.24
N ALA A 97 6.80 3.54 -6.12
CA ALA A 97 6.60 3.54 -7.57
C ALA A 97 6.06 2.21 -8.10
N GLY A 98 6.55 1.08 -7.57
CA GLY A 98 6.07 -0.26 -7.93
C GLY A 98 4.61 -0.47 -7.54
N VAL A 99 4.26 -0.12 -6.29
CA VAL A 99 2.89 -0.18 -5.79
C VAL A 99 1.99 0.76 -6.60
N GLY A 100 2.40 2.02 -6.79
CA GLY A 100 1.63 3.02 -7.54
C GLY A 100 1.36 2.59 -8.98
N SER A 101 2.36 2.03 -9.65
CA SER A 101 2.22 1.51 -11.02
C SER A 101 1.26 0.32 -11.08
N SER A 102 1.28 -0.56 -10.08
CA SER A 102 0.35 -1.67 -10.00
C SER A 102 -1.09 -1.20 -9.78
N LEU A 103 -1.29 -0.25 -8.87
CA LEU A 103 -2.60 0.33 -8.58
C LEU A 103 -3.16 1.13 -9.75
N ALA A 104 -2.30 1.85 -10.49
CA ALA A 104 -2.71 2.63 -11.66
C ALA A 104 -3.24 1.74 -12.79
N ARG A 105 -2.62 0.57 -13.04
CA ARG A 105 -3.05 -0.39 -14.07
C ARG A 105 -4.46 -0.94 -13.81
N ASP A 106 -4.76 -1.26 -12.56
CA ASP A 106 -6.06 -1.86 -12.16
C ASP A 106 -7.04 -0.84 -11.55
N ARG A 107 -6.79 0.47 -11.72
CA ARG A 107 -7.50 1.55 -11.01
C ARG A 107 -9.02 1.46 -11.10
N VAL A 108 -9.57 1.26 -12.30
CA VAL A 108 -11.03 1.24 -12.51
C VAL A 108 -11.68 0.09 -11.73
N ARG A 109 -11.08 -1.11 -11.82
CA ARG A 109 -11.56 -2.31 -11.12
C ARG A 109 -11.40 -2.19 -9.61
N LEU A 110 -10.29 -1.60 -9.17
CA LEU A 110 -10.00 -1.37 -7.77
C LEU A 110 -11.00 -0.39 -7.15
N GLU A 111 -11.24 0.76 -7.79
CA GLU A 111 -12.23 1.75 -7.36
C GLU A 111 -13.62 1.13 -7.25
N GLU A 112 -14.05 0.31 -8.22
CA GLU A 112 -15.33 -0.40 -8.15
C GLU A 112 -15.41 -1.33 -6.94
N THR A 113 -14.34 -2.06 -6.66
CA THR A 113 -14.28 -2.97 -5.52
C THR A 113 -14.34 -2.18 -4.20
N ILE A 114 -13.62 -1.06 -4.12
CA ILE A 114 -13.60 -0.17 -2.96
C ILE A 114 -14.99 0.43 -2.71
N VAL A 115 -15.66 0.99 -3.71
CA VAL A 115 -16.98 1.61 -3.53
C VAL A 115 -18.11 0.61 -3.31
N ARG A 116 -17.89 -0.67 -3.65
CA ARG A 116 -18.77 -1.79 -3.28
C ARG A 116 -18.60 -2.15 -1.80
N GLY A 117 -17.36 -2.25 -1.31
CA GLY A 117 -17.05 -2.54 0.09
C GLY A 117 -17.36 -1.37 1.03
N TYR A 118 -17.13 -0.14 0.56
CA TYR A 118 -17.29 1.10 1.32
C TYR A 118 -18.13 2.11 0.53
N PRO A 119 -19.48 1.97 0.53
CA PRO A 119 -20.37 2.86 -0.20
C PRO A 119 -20.24 4.35 0.16
N GLN A 120 -19.76 4.66 1.37
CA GLN A 120 -19.48 6.03 1.82
C GLN A 120 -18.38 6.71 0.99
N LEU A 121 -17.47 5.95 0.39
CA LEU A 121 -16.39 6.46 -0.46
C LEU A 121 -16.84 6.75 -1.89
N ARG A 122 -18.10 6.47 -2.26
CA ARG A 122 -18.62 6.70 -3.62
C ARG A 122 -18.51 8.14 -4.09
N LYS A 123 -18.73 9.10 -3.19
CA LYS A 123 -18.63 10.54 -3.50
C LYS A 123 -17.20 10.95 -3.82
N ASP A 124 -16.24 10.26 -3.22
CA ASP A 124 -14.81 10.51 -3.37
C ASP A 124 -14.14 9.55 -4.37
N ARG A 125 -14.89 8.76 -5.14
CA ARG A 125 -14.35 7.70 -6.01
C ARG A 125 -13.17 8.16 -6.87
N ASN A 126 -13.26 9.36 -7.43
CA ASN A 126 -12.23 9.92 -8.31
C ASN A 126 -11.07 10.60 -7.57
N ASN A 127 -11.25 10.88 -6.27
CA ASN A 127 -10.34 11.62 -5.40
C ASN A 127 -9.86 10.75 -4.23
N LEU A 128 -9.74 9.43 -4.45
CA LEU A 128 -9.25 8.50 -3.45
C LEU A 128 -7.73 8.63 -3.31
N GLU A 129 -7.26 8.72 -2.07
CA GLU A 129 -5.85 8.61 -1.74
C GLU A 129 -5.54 7.17 -1.36
N TYR A 130 -4.45 6.64 -1.92
CA TYR A 130 -3.98 5.28 -1.70
C TYR A 130 -2.77 5.30 -0.79
N GLY A 131 -2.67 4.30 0.07
CA GLY A 131 -1.48 4.07 0.86
C GLY A 131 -1.33 2.61 1.22
N TYR A 132 -0.14 2.21 1.65
CA TYR A 132 0.08 0.85 2.11
C TYR A 132 0.84 0.81 3.44
N LYS A 133 0.66 -0.27 4.17
CA LYS A 133 1.53 -0.66 5.28
C LYS A 133 2.36 -1.86 4.86
N LEU A 134 3.65 -1.80 5.15
CA LEU A 134 4.58 -2.87 4.85
C LEU A 134 4.67 -3.82 6.04
N ALA A 135 4.44 -5.11 5.79
CA ALA A 135 4.73 -6.17 6.73
C ALA A 135 5.92 -6.98 6.19
N TYR A 136 7.10 -6.82 6.80
CA TYR A 136 8.33 -7.50 6.41
C TYR A 136 9.19 -7.82 7.64
N VAL A 137 9.96 -8.90 7.57
CA VAL A 137 10.82 -9.36 8.67
C VAL A 137 12.01 -8.41 8.81
N GLY A 138 12.26 -7.93 10.04
CA GLY A 138 13.34 -6.98 10.32
C GLY A 138 12.96 -5.52 10.11
N LEU A 139 11.70 -5.22 9.73
CA LEU A 139 11.21 -3.85 9.68
C LEU A 139 10.90 -3.35 11.10
N ASP A 140 11.31 -2.12 11.41
CA ASP A 140 10.97 -1.49 12.68
C ASP A 140 9.45 -1.31 12.86
N ASP A 141 8.99 -1.43 14.10
CA ASP A 141 7.58 -1.32 14.48
C ASP A 141 6.96 0.02 14.04
N GLU A 142 7.71 1.12 14.06
CA GLU A 142 7.21 2.42 13.58
C GLU A 142 6.95 2.42 12.07
N LYS A 143 7.89 1.85 11.31
CA LYS A 143 7.79 1.73 9.85
C LYS A 143 6.66 0.78 9.44
N ALA A 144 6.49 -0.32 10.17
CA ALA A 144 5.41 -1.28 9.92
C ALA A 144 4.02 -0.71 10.22
N ARG A 145 3.92 0.19 11.21
CA ARG A 145 2.63 0.80 11.60
C ARG A 145 2.25 1.99 10.72
N ARG A 146 3.23 2.69 10.12
CA ARG A 146 3.02 3.85 9.26
C ARG A 146 2.33 3.47 7.94
N VAL A 147 1.34 4.26 7.54
CA VAL A 147 0.77 4.19 6.18
C VAL A 147 1.62 5.05 5.27
N ASN A 148 2.27 4.44 4.29
CA ASN A 148 2.99 5.13 3.22
C ASN A 148 1.99 5.55 2.16
N LEU A 149 1.88 6.86 1.91
CA LEU A 149 1.04 7.38 0.83
C LEU A 149 1.69 7.06 -0.52
N VAL A 150 0.88 6.55 -1.43
CA VAL A 150 1.30 6.23 -2.79
C VAL A 150 0.62 7.18 -3.75
N GLU A 151 1.44 7.90 -4.49
CA GLU A 151 0.95 8.69 -5.61
C GLU A 151 0.70 7.77 -6.80
N LEU A 152 -0.53 7.79 -7.31
CA LEU A 152 -0.87 7.21 -8.61
C LEU A 152 -0.30 8.11 -9.71
N LYS A 153 1.02 8.15 -9.83
CA LYS A 153 1.69 8.76 -10.98
C LYS A 153 1.83 7.67 -12.03
N GLU A 154 1.24 7.89 -13.21
CA GLU A 154 1.70 7.19 -14.41
C GLU A 154 3.21 7.39 -14.49
N GLN A 155 3.94 6.31 -14.70
CA GLN A 155 5.38 6.25 -14.58
C GLN A 155 6.03 7.13 -15.67
N LYS A 156 6.06 8.46 -15.50
CA LYS A 156 7.00 9.33 -16.21
C LYS A 156 8.38 8.97 -15.69
N GLY A 157 9.16 8.36 -16.55
CA GLY A 157 10.37 7.61 -16.22
C GLY A 157 11.27 8.32 -15.22
N PHE A 158 11.61 7.61 -14.15
CA PHE A 158 12.59 8.04 -13.15
C PHE A 158 13.96 8.41 -13.75
N LEU A 159 14.27 7.88 -14.95
CA LEU A 159 15.44 8.24 -15.75
C LEU A 159 15.44 9.69 -16.24
N GLU A 160 14.28 10.34 -16.43
CA GLU A 160 14.21 11.72 -16.89
C GLU A 160 14.64 12.71 -15.79
N ASN A 161 14.19 12.48 -14.54
CA ASN A 161 14.57 13.30 -13.38
C ASN A 161 16.03 13.09 -12.95
N ILE A 162 16.55 11.86 -13.02
CA ILE A 162 17.97 11.61 -12.71
C ILE A 162 18.86 12.21 -13.79
N LYS A 163 18.49 12.14 -15.08
CA LYS A 163 19.30 12.73 -16.16
C LYS A 163 19.31 14.26 -16.12
N SER A 164 18.23 14.91 -15.67
CA SER A 164 18.24 16.35 -15.38
C SER A 164 19.05 16.73 -14.14
N SER A 165 19.16 15.86 -13.13
CA SER A 165 19.94 16.12 -11.91
C SER A 165 21.42 15.74 -12.02
N LEU A 166 21.78 14.75 -12.85
CA LEU A 166 23.17 14.37 -13.14
C LEU A 166 23.76 15.12 -14.34
N GLY A 167 22.93 15.88 -15.08
CA GLY A 167 23.34 16.71 -16.21
C GLY A 167 23.87 18.09 -15.83
N PHE A 168 24.07 18.40 -14.54
CA PHE A 168 24.55 19.70 -14.08
C PHE A 168 25.76 19.53 -13.15
N GLY A 169 26.95 19.38 -13.75
CA GLY A 169 28.19 19.25 -12.98
C GLY A 169 29.45 19.21 -13.85
N GLY A 170 29.81 20.34 -14.45
CA GLY A 170 31.12 20.62 -15.06
C GLY A 170 31.02 21.04 -16.53
N GLY A 171 31.53 22.18 -17.00
CA GLY A 171 32.37 23.24 -16.46
C GLY A 171 33.03 23.98 -17.65
N GLY A 172 33.27 25.29 -17.53
CA GLY A 172 34.04 26.12 -18.48
C GLY A 172 33.17 27.20 -19.15
N GLU A 173 33.04 28.43 -18.64
CA GLU A 173 34.04 29.49 -18.43
C GLU A 173 34.65 30.01 -19.74
N GLY A 174 34.34 31.27 -20.10
CA GLY A 174 34.94 31.94 -21.26
C GLY A 174 34.18 33.17 -21.78
N GLY A 175 33.80 34.11 -20.91
CA GLY A 175 33.20 35.38 -21.30
C GLY A 175 33.81 36.54 -20.53
N LYS A 176 35.08 36.87 -20.82
CA LYS A 176 35.67 38.14 -20.39
C LYS A 176 35.45 39.16 -21.50
N GLU A 177 34.48 40.02 -21.24
CA GLU A 177 34.34 41.34 -21.83
C GLU A 177 35.45 42.20 -21.23
N GLU A 178 36.42 42.61 -22.05
CA GLU A 178 37.40 43.65 -21.68
C GLU A 178 37.39 44.74 -22.76
N GLU A 179 37.02 45.92 -22.31
CA GLU A 179 36.85 47.18 -23.01
C GLU A 179 38.21 47.88 -23.18
N ASN A 180 38.66 48.26 -24.40
CA ASN A 180 39.21 49.61 -24.67
C ASN A 180 39.79 49.86 -26.08
N LYS A 181 39.40 51.03 -26.60
CA LYS A 181 40.18 52.11 -27.27
C LYS A 181 41.20 51.82 -28.39
N LYS A 182 40.91 52.52 -29.51
CA LYS A 182 41.76 53.43 -30.31
C LYS A 182 43.12 52.94 -30.81
N GLY A 183 43.20 52.87 -32.14
CA GLY A 183 44.41 53.01 -32.97
C GLY A 183 43.98 53.27 -34.40
#